data_AF-A0A2E5X8L2-F1
#
_entry.id   AF-A0A2E5X8L2-F1
#
_cell.length_a   1.000
_cell.length_b   1.000
_cell.length_c   1.000
_cell.angle_alpha   90.00
_cell.angle_beta   90.00
_cell.angle_gamma   90.00
#
_symmetry.space_group_name_H-M   'P 1'
#
loop_
_entity.id
_entity.type
_entity.pdbx_description
1 polymer ?
#
loop_
_entity_poly.entity_id
_entity_poly.type
_entity_poly.pdbx_seq_one_letter_code
_entity_poly.pdbx_strand_id
1 'polypeptide(L)'
;MSTPNLYEQMFKTILSLNFGRTFWLDEDGNFCSAPTFKNGDTDWSQADYVSEWTDLEGVNLDSLFKIHKRLVEDNAIENSHYYQGA
;
A
#
# COMPACT_ATOMS: atom_id res chain seq x y z
N MET A 1 1.55 9.65 -22.12
CA MET A 1 1.47 8.51 -21.19
C MET A 1 2.87 8.32 -20.62
N SER A 2 3.07 8.69 -19.36
CA SER A 2 4.33 8.41 -18.66
C SER A 2 4.36 6.92 -18.36
N THR A 3 5.51 6.28 -18.56
CA THR A 3 5.73 4.87 -18.24
C THR A 3 5.44 4.66 -16.75
N PRO A 4 4.58 3.70 -16.34
CA PRO A 4 4.40 3.39 -14.93
C PRO A 4 5.75 2.97 -14.36
N ASN A 5 6.14 3.52 -13.21
CA ASN A 5 7.36 3.07 -12.56
C ASN A 5 7.24 1.58 -12.19
N LEU A 6 8.39 0.92 -12.02
CA LEU A 6 8.45 -0.53 -11.78
C LEU A 6 7.59 -0.95 -10.57
N TYR A 7 7.55 -0.12 -9.53
CA TYR A 7 6.81 -0.39 -8.29
C TYR A 7 5.28 -0.40 -8.49
N GLU A 8 4.75 0.51 -9.30
CA GLU A 8 3.31 0.53 -9.66
C GLU A 8 2.89 -0.70 -10.47
N GLN A 9 3.82 -1.37 -11.14
CA GLN A 9 3.56 -2.61 -11.86
C GLN A 9 3.68 -3.85 -10.97
N MET A 10 4.44 -3.76 -9.86
CA MET A 10 4.73 -4.88 -8.98
C MET A 10 3.76 -4.99 -7.81
N PHE A 11 3.25 -3.87 -7.29
CA PHE A 11 2.42 -3.87 -6.09
C PHE A 11 0.99 -3.45 -6.36
N LYS A 12 0.06 -4.19 -5.76
CA LYS A 12 -1.31 -3.73 -5.60
C LYS A 12 -1.32 -2.62 -4.53
N THR A 13 -1.76 -1.44 -4.94
CA THR A 13 -1.73 -0.24 -4.11
C THR A 13 -3.12 0.27 -3.78
N ILE A 14 -3.25 0.96 -2.64
CA ILE A 14 -4.44 1.71 -2.25
C ILE A 14 -4.04 3.16 -1.98
N LEU A 15 -4.57 4.08 -2.78
CA LEU A 15 -4.48 5.51 -2.52
C LEU A 15 -5.49 5.92 -1.44
N SER A 16 -5.01 6.56 -0.36
CA SER A 16 -5.87 7.22 0.62
C SER A 16 -5.69 8.74 0.57
N LEU A 17 -6.69 9.43 0.01
CA LEU A 17 -6.71 10.89 -0.03
C LEU A 17 -6.75 11.51 1.37
N ASN A 18 -7.33 10.81 2.36
CA ASN A 18 -7.38 11.28 3.74
C ASN A 18 -6.00 11.29 4.41
N PHE A 19 -5.13 10.34 4.05
CA PHE A 19 -3.75 10.31 4.53
C PHE A 19 -2.79 11.08 3.61
N GLY A 20 -3.20 11.38 2.37
CA GLY A 20 -2.29 11.90 1.34
C GLY A 20 -1.18 10.91 0.99
N ARG A 21 -1.46 9.60 1.14
CA ARG A 21 -0.49 8.51 0.99
C ARG A 21 -1.06 7.35 0.20
N THR A 22 -0.17 6.65 -0.48
CA THR A 22 -0.42 5.35 -1.11
C THR A 22 0.12 4.26 -0.19
N PHE A 23 -0.61 3.15 -0.08
CA PHE A 23 -0.27 2.02 0.78
C PHE A 23 -0.21 0.71 -0.02
N TRP A 24 0.68 -0.21 0.37
CA TRP A 24 0.81 -1.54 -0.24
C TRP A 24 1.37 -2.55 0.76
N LEU A 25 1.37 -3.83 0.36
CA LEU A 25 2.17 -4.88 1.00
C LEU A 25 3.38 -5.16 0.11
N ASP A 26 4.57 -5.23 0.69
CA ASP A 26 5.76 -5.69 -0.02
C ASP A 26 5.77 -7.22 -0.20
N GLU A 27 6.84 -7.75 -0.77
CA GLU A 27 7.00 -9.18 -1.07
C GLU A 27 7.02 -10.06 0.21
N ASP A 28 7.43 -9.50 1.34
CA ASP A 28 7.47 -10.15 2.64
C ASP A 28 6.16 -9.95 3.43
N GLY A 29 5.20 -9.20 2.88
CA GLY A 29 3.92 -8.89 3.50
C GLY A 29 3.98 -7.75 4.52
N ASN A 30 5.02 -6.93 4.53
CA ASN A 30 5.11 -5.76 5.40
C ASN A 30 4.19 -4.65 4.88
N PHE A 31 3.56 -3.93 5.81
CA PHE A 31 2.68 -2.81 5.48
C PHE A 31 3.46 -1.53 5.24
N CYS A 32 3.52 -1.12 3.98
CA CYS A 32 4.34 -0.02 3.50
C CYS A 32 3.48 1.17 3.05
N SER A 33 4.09 2.36 3.03
CA SER A 33 3.43 3.56 2.54
C SER A 33 4.40 4.57 1.93
N ALA A 34 3.86 5.51 1.14
CA ALA A 34 4.59 6.66 0.64
C ALA A 34 3.64 7.84 0.42
N PRO A 35 4.11 9.10 0.49
CA PRO A 35 3.34 10.27 0.07
C PRO A 35 2.83 10.15 -1.36
N THR A 36 1.65 10.73 -1.63
CA THR A 36 1.09 10.82 -2.98
C THR A 36 1.17 12.27 -3.46
N PHE A 37 1.68 12.49 -4.66
CA PHE A 37 1.65 13.78 -5.33
C PHE A 37 0.22 14.19 -5.70
N LYS A 38 0.01 15.49 -5.95
CA LYS A 38 -1.31 16.04 -6.34
C LYS A 38 -1.84 15.47 -7.66
N ASN A 39 -0.97 14.91 -8.51
CA ASN A 39 -1.35 14.27 -9.76
C ASN A 39 -1.74 12.79 -9.58
N GLY A 40 -1.66 12.24 -8.37
CA GLY A 40 -1.99 10.86 -8.05
C GLY A 40 -0.80 9.90 -8.06
N ASP A 41 0.38 10.35 -8.50
CA ASP A 41 1.58 9.51 -8.54
C ASP A 41 2.12 9.29 -7.13
N THR A 42 2.62 8.10 -6.86
CA THR A 42 3.23 7.76 -5.58
C THR A 42 4.69 8.21 -5.55
N ASP A 43 5.11 8.90 -4.49
CA ASP A 43 6.51 9.26 -4.28
C ASP A 43 7.31 8.08 -3.71
N TRP A 44 7.63 7.12 -4.57
CA TRP A 44 8.38 5.91 -4.19
C TRP A 44 9.76 6.19 -3.60
N SER A 45 10.31 7.40 -3.79
CA SER A 45 11.58 7.80 -3.16
C SER A 45 11.46 8.05 -1.66
N GLN A 46 10.22 8.19 -1.16
CA GLN A 46 9.85 8.43 0.23
C GLN A 46 9.04 7.26 0.80
N ALA A 47 9.30 6.04 0.32
CA ALA A 47 8.68 4.82 0.85
C ALA A 47 9.18 4.52 2.27
N ASP A 48 8.26 4.16 3.15
CA ASP A 48 8.53 3.77 4.54
C ASP A 48 7.64 2.60 4.99
N TYR A 49 8.02 1.97 6.11
CA TYR A 49 7.19 0.98 6.77
C TYR A 49 6.26 1.66 7.79
N VAL A 50 4.98 1.31 7.77
CA VAL A 50 4.00 1.84 8.73
C VAL A 50 4.33 1.39 10.16
N SER A 51 5.00 0.25 10.33
CA SER A 51 5.50 -0.23 11.62
C SER A 51 6.60 0.65 12.22
N GLU A 52 7.27 1.48 11.43
CA GLU A 52 8.31 2.41 11.89
C GLU A 52 7.75 3.79 12.25
N TRP A 53 6.45 4.02 12.06
CA TRP A 53 5.81 5.26 12.47
C TRP A 53 5.83 5.38 13.99
N THR A 54 6.54 6.39 14.48
CA THR A 54 6.71 6.63 15.92
C THR A 54 5.71 7.62 16.49
N ASP A 55 5.17 8.51 15.65
CA ASP A 55 4.11 9.44 16.02
C ASP A 55 2.78 9.01 15.40
N LEU A 56 1.85 8.60 16.27
CA LEU A 56 0.51 8.16 15.90
C LEU A 56 -0.57 9.12 16.42
N GLU A 57 -0.19 10.23 17.06
CA GLU A 57 -1.16 11.18 17.58
C GLU A 57 -1.95 11.82 16.42
N GLY A 58 -3.28 11.74 16.49
CA GLY A 58 -4.16 12.22 15.43
C GLY A 58 -4.27 11.31 14.20
N VAL A 59 -3.54 10.19 14.15
CA VAL A 59 -3.71 9.20 13.08
C VAL A 59 -5.05 8.47 13.25
N ASN A 60 -5.86 8.44 12.18
CA ASN A 60 -7.10 7.67 12.15
C ASN A 60 -6.81 6.17 11.99
N LEU A 61 -6.52 5.49 13.11
CA LEU A 61 -6.14 4.07 13.12
C LEU A 61 -7.23 3.15 12.55
N ASP A 62 -8.52 3.47 12.72
CA ASP A 62 -9.61 2.70 12.11
C ASP A 62 -9.52 2.70 10.57
N SER A 63 -9.26 3.86 9.98
CA SER A 63 -9.07 3.97 8.53
C SER A 63 -7.80 3.24 8.09
N LEU A 64 -6.72 3.32 8.86
CA LEU A 64 -5.46 2.64 8.59
C LEU A 64 -5.63 1.10 8.60
N PHE A 65 -6.33 0.56 9.61
CA PHE A 65 -6.60 -0.87 9.71
C PHE A 65 -7.55 -1.37 8.63
N LYS A 66 -8.51 -0.55 8.18
CA LYS A 66 -9.37 -0.89 7.03
C LYS A 66 -8.56 -1.01 5.74
N ILE A 67 -7.60 -0.12 5.51
CA ILE A 67 -6.68 -0.19 4.37
C ILE A 67 -5.84 -1.47 4.47
N HIS A 68 -5.21 -1.72 5.62
CA HIS A 68 -4.36 -2.90 5.83
C HIS A 68 -5.16 -4.21 5.64
N LYS A 69 -6.35 -4.31 6.25
CA LYS A 69 -7.26 -5.45 6.07
C LYS A 69 -7.54 -5.70 4.60
N ARG A 70 -7.85 -4.65 3.84
CA ARG A 70 -8.18 -4.79 2.41
C ARG A 70 -6.99 -5.35 1.62
N LEU A 71 -5.78 -4.85 1.87
CA LEU A 71 -4.57 -5.35 1.21
C LEU A 71 -4.29 -6.82 1.53
N VAL A 72 -4.46 -7.23 2.80
CA VAL A 72 -4.29 -8.63 3.22
C VAL A 72 -5.32 -9.54 2.56
N GLU A 73 -6.59 -9.14 2.50
CA GLU A 73 -7.64 -9.90 1.81
C GLU A 73 -7.33 -10.04 0.31
N ASP A 74 -6.91 -8.96 -0.33
CA ASP A 74 -6.56 -8.94 -1.74
C ASP A 74 -5.36 -9.86 -2.04
N ASN A 75 -4.32 -9.84 -1.20
CA ASN A 75 -3.15 -10.71 -1.32
C ASN A 75 -3.51 -12.20 -1.08
N ALA A 76 -4.35 -12.49 -0.08
CA ALA A 76 -4.78 -13.85 0.21
C ALA A 76 -5.62 -14.45 -0.94
N ILE A 77 -6.47 -13.65 -1.58
CA ILE A 77 -7.25 -14.07 -2.75
C ILE A 77 -6.32 -14.42 -3.92
N GLU A 78 -5.34 -13.57 -4.23
CA GLU A 78 -4.36 -13.82 -5.31
C GLU A 78 -3.57 -15.10 -5.09
N ASN A 79 -3.06 -15.30 -3.87
CA ASN A 79 -2.37 -16.54 -3.50
C ASN A 79 -3.30 -17.77 -3.56
N SER A 80 -4.56 -17.65 -3.12
CA SER A 80 -5.51 -18.76 -3.20
C SER A 80 -5.81 -19.22 -4.63
N HIS A 81 -5.86 -18.29 -5.58
CA HIS A 81 -6.07 -18.61 -7.00
C HIS A 81 -4.83 -19.24 -7.64
N TYR A 82 -3.62 -18.86 -7.22
CA TYR A 82 -2.39 -19.49 -7.68
C TYR A 82 -2.36 -21.00 -7.33
N TYR A 83 -2.78 -21.37 -6.13
CA TYR A 83 -2.79 -22.77 -5.67
C TYR A 83 -3.96 -23.62 -6.21
N GLN A 84 -5.00 -23.01 -6.81
CA GLN A 84 -6.12 -23.76 -7.43
C GLN A 84 -5.91 -24.04 -8.92
N GLY A 85 -4.85 -23.49 -9.53
CA GLY A 85 -4.50 -23.67 -10.94
C GLY A 85 -3.24 -24.52 -11.19
N ALA A 86 -2.67 -25.15 -10.16
CA ALA A 86 -1.46 -25.99 -10.22
C ALA A 86 -1.79 -27.49 -10.15
#